data_AF-A0A7X7WL00-F1
#
_entry.id   AF-A0A7X7WL00-F1
#
_cell.length_a   1.000
_cell.length_b   1.000
_cell.length_c   1.000
_cell.angle_alpha   90.00
_cell.angle_beta   90.00
_cell.angle_gamma   90.00
#
_symmetry.space_group_name_H-M   'P 1'
#
loop_
_entity.id
_entity.type
_entity.pdbx_description
1 polymer ?
#
loop_
_entity_poly.entity_id
_entity_poly.type
_entity_poly.pdbx_seq_one_letter_code
_entity_poly.pdbx_strand_id
1 'polypeptide(L)'
;MKKWFFLLSVLLITSVQIICQTIPVQFTINARAQRHAISPYIYGTNQNMAGSERFTVFRQGGNRMTGYNWENNFSNAGSDWYHSSDNYLTWV
;
A
#
# COMPACT_ATOMS: atom_id res chain seq x y z
N MET A 1 -42.62 -14.63 48.73
CA MET A 1 -41.21 -14.17 48.76
C MET A 1 -40.43 -14.52 47.49
N LYS A 2 -40.52 -15.74 46.93
CA LYS A 2 -39.77 -16.14 45.71
C LYS A 2 -40.23 -15.46 44.40
N LYS A 3 -41.52 -15.12 44.27
CA LYS A 3 -42.08 -14.43 43.08
C LYS A 3 -41.60 -12.96 42.93
N TRP A 4 -41.36 -12.27 44.04
CA TRP A 4 -40.85 -10.88 44.01
C TRP A 4 -39.35 -10.81 43.70
N PHE A 5 -38.57 -11.81 44.09
CA PHE A 5 -37.15 -11.92 43.70
C PHE A 5 -36.96 -12.09 42.19
N PHE A 6 -37.88 -12.80 41.53
CA PHE A 6 -37.81 -13.04 40.08
C PHE A 6 -38.16 -11.79 39.24
N LEU A 7 -39.04 -10.92 39.76
CA LEU A 7 -39.40 -9.66 39.11
C LEU A 7 -38.28 -8.62 39.26
N LEU A 8 -37.54 -8.62 40.37
CA LEU A 8 -36.41 -7.72 40.61
C LEU A 8 -35.20 -8.07 39.73
N SER A 9 -34.96 -9.36 39.45
CA SER A 9 -33.84 -9.80 38.61
C SER A 9 -34.05 -9.53 37.12
N VAL A 10 -35.30 -9.53 36.65
CA VAL A 10 -35.64 -9.20 35.24
C VAL A 10 -35.52 -7.70 34.97
N LEU A 11 -35.78 -6.85 35.97
CA LEU A 11 -35.66 -5.39 35.83
C LEU A 11 -34.20 -4.89 35.77
N LEU A 12 -33.24 -5.66 36.31
CA LEU A 12 -31.82 -5.26 36.34
C LEU A 12 -31.06 -5.57 35.04
N ILE A 13 -31.61 -6.40 34.14
CA ILE A 13 -30.94 -6.83 32.91
C ILE A 13 -31.28 -5.92 31.71
N THR A 14 -32.32 -5.10 31.81
CA THR A 14 -32.82 -4.28 30.69
C THR A 14 -32.13 -2.93 30.51
N SER A 15 -31.15 -2.56 31.35
CA SER A 15 -30.56 -1.22 31.38
C SER A 15 -29.08 -1.11 30.96
N VAL A 16 -28.47 -2.17 30.41
CA VAL A 16 -27.12 -2.03 29.82
C VAL A 16 -27.23 -1.36 28.45
N GLN A 17 -27.19 -0.03 28.46
CA GLN A 17 -27.03 0.79 27.26
C GLN A 17 -25.55 0.70 26.82
N ILE A 18 -25.26 -0.11 25.80
CA ILE A 18 -23.94 -0.12 25.15
C ILE A 18 -23.81 1.20 24.39
N ILE A 19 -23.05 2.15 24.91
CA ILE A 19 -22.76 3.40 24.21
C ILE A 19 -21.68 3.11 23.16
N CYS A 20 -22.10 2.81 21.93
CA CYS A 20 -21.20 2.85 20.78
C CYS A 20 -21.09 4.31 20.32
N GLN A 21 -20.12 5.06 20.83
CA GLN A 21 -19.87 6.42 20.34
C GLN A 21 -19.06 6.36 19.05
N THR A 22 -19.68 6.73 17.94
CA THR A 22 -18.96 6.98 16.69
C THR A 22 -18.15 8.27 16.84
N ILE A 23 -16.85 8.23 16.56
CA ILE A 23 -16.04 9.43 16.46
C ILE A 23 -16.46 10.17 15.18
N PRO A 24 -17.03 11.37 15.25
CA PRO A 24 -17.44 12.08 14.04
C PRO A 24 -16.19 12.57 13.30
N VAL A 25 -16.02 12.12 12.05
CA VAL A 25 -14.97 12.61 11.13
C VAL A 25 -15.65 13.35 9.98
N GLN A 26 -15.25 14.60 9.74
CA GLN A 26 -15.81 15.45 8.69
C GLN A 26 -14.72 15.84 7.69
N PHE A 27 -15.02 15.73 6.40
CA PHE A 27 -14.17 16.18 5.30
C PHE A 27 -14.87 17.32 4.54
N THR A 28 -14.13 18.39 4.22
CA THR A 28 -14.61 19.46 3.34
C THR A 28 -13.76 19.47 2.07
N ILE A 29 -14.39 19.39 0.90
CA ILE A 29 -13.72 19.31 -0.41
C ILE A 29 -14.24 20.43 -1.31
N ASN A 30 -13.32 21.21 -1.89
CA ASN A 30 -13.63 22.25 -2.88
C ASN A 30 -12.86 22.02 -4.18
N ALA A 31 -13.54 21.52 -5.23
CA ALA A 31 -12.94 21.19 -6.53
C ALA A 31 -12.42 22.40 -7.36
N ARG A 32 -12.65 23.63 -6.86
CA ARG A 32 -12.19 24.88 -7.48
C ARG A 32 -11.01 25.50 -6.72
N ALA A 33 -10.81 25.16 -5.45
CA ALA A 33 -9.71 25.68 -4.65
C ALA A 33 -8.38 24.97 -5.00
N GLN A 34 -7.26 25.71 -4.92
CA GLN A 34 -5.90 25.16 -4.96
C GLN A 34 -5.61 24.17 -6.10
N ARG A 35 -6.14 24.44 -7.30
CA ARG A 35 -5.89 23.58 -8.46
C ARG A 35 -4.41 23.55 -8.82
N HIS A 36 -3.86 22.35 -8.92
CA HIS A 36 -2.54 22.10 -9.48
C HIS A 36 -2.58 20.83 -10.32
N ALA A 37 -1.66 20.72 -11.28
CA ALA A 37 -1.50 19.48 -12.04
C ALA A 37 -0.96 18.37 -11.12
N ILE A 38 -1.48 17.16 -11.30
CA ILE A 38 -0.90 15.95 -10.73
C ILE A 38 -0.04 15.35 -11.83
N SER A 39 1.27 15.29 -11.61
CA SER A 39 2.17 14.66 -12.58
C SER A 39 1.81 13.19 -12.71
N PRO A 40 1.53 12.66 -13.92
CA PRO A 40 1.21 11.26 -14.08
C PRO A 40 2.37 10.36 -13.65
N TYR A 41 3.62 10.84 -13.72
CA TYR A 41 4.83 10.05 -13.44
C TYR A 41 5.05 9.72 -11.96
N ILE A 42 4.20 10.21 -11.05
CA ILE A 42 4.22 9.74 -9.65
C ILE A 42 3.68 8.30 -9.52
N TYR A 43 2.94 7.83 -10.54
CA TYR A 43 2.42 6.47 -10.62
C TYR A 43 3.36 5.56 -11.42
N GLY A 44 4.61 5.46 -10.96
CA GLY A 44 5.67 4.69 -11.60
C GLY A 44 6.11 3.44 -10.83
N THR A 45 6.80 2.55 -11.51
CA THR A 45 7.45 1.36 -10.91
C THR A 45 8.84 1.12 -11.50
N ASN A 46 9.62 0.21 -10.90
CA ASN A 46 10.85 -0.32 -11.51
C ASN A 46 10.54 -1.69 -12.13
N GLN A 47 10.01 -2.63 -11.33
CA GLN A 47 9.63 -3.97 -11.77
C GLN A 47 8.20 -4.00 -12.32
N ASN A 48 7.96 -4.95 -13.24
CA ASN A 48 6.60 -5.33 -13.61
C ASN A 48 5.88 -5.95 -12.40
N MET A 49 4.64 -5.50 -12.15
CA MET A 49 3.76 -6.04 -11.09
C MET A 49 2.67 -6.92 -11.72
N ALA A 50 1.41 -6.83 -11.27
CA ALA A 50 0.32 -7.65 -11.81
C ALA A 50 -0.12 -7.24 -13.23
N GLY A 51 0.30 -6.06 -13.70
CA GLY A 51 -0.03 -5.52 -15.03
C GLY A 51 -1.39 -4.82 -15.09
N SER A 52 -2.15 -4.81 -14.00
CA SER A 52 -3.46 -4.14 -13.88
C SER A 52 -3.38 -2.76 -13.22
N GLU A 53 -2.20 -2.36 -12.73
CA GLU A 53 -1.99 -1.13 -11.96
C GLU A 53 -1.99 0.14 -12.81
N ARG A 54 -1.82 0.02 -14.13
CA ARG A 54 -1.81 1.14 -15.09
C ARG A 54 -0.71 2.17 -14.80
N PHE A 55 0.50 1.71 -14.47
CA PHE A 55 1.67 2.58 -14.29
C PHE A 55 1.94 3.43 -15.53
N THR A 56 2.43 4.64 -15.31
CA THR A 56 2.68 5.65 -16.35
C THR A 56 4.16 5.79 -16.69
N VAL A 57 5.04 5.23 -15.87
CA VAL A 57 6.49 5.28 -16.07
C VAL A 57 7.15 4.03 -15.46
N PHE A 58 8.16 3.53 -16.16
CA PHE A 58 9.00 2.42 -15.72
C PHE A 58 10.44 2.88 -15.63
N ARG A 59 11.14 2.51 -14.55
CA ARG A 59 12.56 2.81 -14.36
C ARG A 59 13.41 1.55 -14.51
N GLN A 60 14.29 1.56 -15.50
CA GLN A 60 15.41 0.63 -15.57
C GLN A 60 16.56 1.18 -14.71
N GLY A 61 16.83 0.54 -13.56
CA GLY A 61 17.79 1.06 -12.58
C GLY A 61 18.17 0.03 -11.51
N GLY A 62 18.74 0.52 -10.40
CA GLY A 62 19.20 -0.33 -9.29
C GLY A 62 20.64 -0.82 -9.47
N ASN A 63 21.11 -1.65 -8.52
CA ASN A 63 22.52 -2.06 -8.41
C ASN A 63 23.05 -2.71 -9.70
N ARG A 64 22.26 -3.60 -10.32
CA ARG A 64 22.62 -4.30 -11.55
C ARG A 64 22.93 -3.35 -12.72
N MET A 65 22.31 -2.17 -12.77
CA MET A 65 22.52 -1.22 -13.85
C MET A 65 23.86 -0.46 -13.76
N THR A 66 24.51 -0.41 -12.59
CA THR A 66 25.82 0.26 -12.44
C THR A 66 26.90 -0.38 -13.32
N GLY A 67 26.89 -1.70 -13.44
CA GLY A 67 27.85 -2.48 -14.23
C GLY A 67 27.26 -3.08 -15.51
N TYR A 68 26.13 -2.56 -15.99
CA TYR A 68 25.50 -3.06 -17.22
C TYR A 68 26.28 -2.60 -18.45
N ASN A 69 26.63 -3.56 -19.32
CA ASN A 69 27.23 -3.30 -20.62
C ASN A 69 26.16 -3.45 -21.72
N TRP A 70 25.85 -2.34 -22.40
CA TRP A 70 24.83 -2.28 -23.45
C TRP A 70 25.22 -3.04 -24.73
N GLU A 71 26.51 -3.26 -24.98
CA GLU A 71 27.00 -3.92 -26.21
C GLU A 71 26.69 -5.42 -26.20
N ASN A 72 26.65 -6.04 -25.02
CA ASN A 72 26.51 -7.49 -24.86
C ASN A 72 25.51 -7.93 -23.79
N ASN A 73 24.85 -6.97 -23.13
CA ASN A 73 23.84 -7.16 -22.08
C ASN A 73 24.32 -7.82 -20.78
N PHE A 74 25.61 -8.08 -20.60
CA PHE A 74 26.12 -8.57 -19.32
C PHE A 74 26.05 -7.48 -18.24
N SER A 75 25.87 -7.90 -17.00
CA SER A 75 25.85 -7.03 -15.83
C SER A 75 26.56 -7.69 -14.66
N ASN A 76 26.99 -6.90 -13.68
CA ASN A 76 27.57 -7.43 -12.44
C ASN A 76 26.59 -7.32 -11.27
N ALA A 77 26.44 -8.39 -10.49
CA ALA A 77 25.59 -8.41 -9.30
C ALA A 77 26.18 -7.61 -8.11
N GLY A 78 27.46 -7.25 -8.16
CA GLY A 78 28.16 -6.65 -7.04
C GLY A 78 28.11 -7.54 -5.80
N SER A 79 27.98 -6.93 -4.62
CA SER A 79 27.84 -7.65 -3.36
C SER A 79 26.51 -8.39 -3.21
N ASP A 80 25.52 -8.13 -4.08
CA ASP A 80 24.21 -8.79 -4.00
C ASP A 80 24.34 -10.29 -4.33
N TRP A 81 25.32 -10.68 -5.17
CA TRP A 81 25.61 -12.08 -5.49
C TRP A 81 27.05 -12.29 -6.01
N TYR A 82 27.99 -12.60 -5.10
CA TYR A 82 29.37 -13.04 -5.39
C TYR A 82 30.16 -12.23 -6.44
N HIS A 83 29.85 -10.95 -6.65
CA HIS A 83 30.41 -10.13 -7.74
C HIS A 83 30.30 -10.82 -9.11
N SER A 84 29.22 -11.59 -9.32
CA SER A 84 28.98 -12.36 -10.53
C SER A 84 28.71 -11.45 -11.73
N SER A 85 29.48 -11.63 -12.80
CA SER A 85 29.19 -11.07 -14.12
C SER A 85 28.40 -12.10 -14.93
N ASP A 86 27.13 -11.82 -15.20
CA ASP A 86 26.20 -12.77 -15.80
C ASP A 86 25.10 -12.06 -16.61
N ASN A 87 24.21 -12.85 -17.21
CA ASN A 87 23.12 -12.37 -18.06
C ASN A 87 21.80 -12.15 -17.29
N TYR A 88 21.81 -11.96 -15.97
CA TYR A 88 20.59 -11.80 -15.17
C TYR A 88 19.61 -10.76 -15.75
N LEU A 89 20.11 -9.61 -16.21
CA LEU A 89 19.27 -8.52 -16.75
C LEU A 89 18.51 -8.89 -18.03
N THR A 90 18.87 -9.95 -18.74
CA THR A 90 18.11 -10.40 -19.92
C THR A 90 16.91 -11.28 -19.57
N TRP A 91 16.78 -11.69 -18.30
CA TRP A 91 15.73 -12.61 -17.82
C TRP A 91 14.70 -11.93 -16.91
N VAL A 92 14.85 -10.63 -16.66
CA VAL A 92 13.98 -9.81 -15.78
C VAL A 92 13.14 -8.82 -16.56
#